data_AF-A0A535WN74-F1
#
_entry.id   AF-A0A535WN74-F1
#
_cell.length_a   1.000
_cell.length_b   1.000
_cell.length_c   1.000
_cell.angle_alpha   90.00
_cell.angle_beta   90.00
_cell.angle_gamma   90.00
#
_symmetry.space_group_name_H-M   'P 1'
#
loop_
_entity.id
_entity.type
_entity.pdbx_description
1 polymer ?
#
loop_
_entity_poly.entity_id
_entity_poly.type
_entity_poly.pdbx_seq_one_letter_code
_entity_poly.pdbx_strand_id
1 'polypeptide(L)'
;MSQTPRRLPQMVATLAILAGAILAFTIYVGRNAGGSPGTLPTPSPTSSPTSGVTASCGSLNFGAALSPTAGNAGKKSFSAAPPMTINAAHHFLVTIKTAKGDIVLCLDPKLAPNTVNNFVFLARNQFYDG
;
A
#
# COMPACT_ATOMS: atom_id res chain seq x y z
N MET A 1 -17.16 1.96 63.99
CA MET A 1 -16.13 0.89 63.93
C MET A 1 -15.94 0.48 62.46
N SER A 2 -15.02 1.14 61.74
CA SER A 2 -13.66 0.67 61.42
C SER A 2 -13.59 -0.18 60.12
N GLN A 3 -13.70 0.51 58.97
CA GLN A 3 -13.19 0.03 57.68
C GLN A 3 -11.68 -0.21 57.85
N THR A 4 -11.30 -1.48 57.86
CA THR A 4 -9.96 -1.97 58.11
C THR A 4 -9.05 -1.59 56.93
N PRO A 5 -7.84 -1.03 57.15
CA PRO A 5 -6.96 -0.58 56.07
C PRO A 5 -6.22 -1.77 55.43
N ARG A 6 -6.91 -2.55 54.60
CA ARG A 6 -6.32 -3.67 53.82
C ARG A 6 -5.97 -3.31 52.37
N ARG A 7 -6.15 -2.05 51.95
CA ARG A 7 -5.90 -1.57 50.58
C ARG A 7 -4.44 -1.18 50.31
N LEU A 8 -3.63 -0.99 51.34
CA LEU A 8 -2.25 -0.51 51.20
C LEU A 8 -1.27 -1.57 50.66
N PRO A 9 -1.24 -2.84 51.14
CA PRO A 9 -0.28 -3.82 50.60
C PRO A 9 -0.63 -4.29 49.18
N GLN A 10 -1.92 -4.25 48.79
CA GLN A 10 -2.34 -4.61 47.43
C GLN A 10 -1.99 -3.54 46.38
N MET A 11 -2.03 -2.25 46.74
CA MET A 11 -1.60 -1.16 45.83
C MET A 11 -0.09 -1.12 45.63
N VAL A 12 0.70 -1.43 46.67
CA VAL A 12 2.17 -1.47 46.57
C VAL A 12 2.63 -2.65 45.71
N ALA A 13 1.98 -3.81 45.84
CA ALA A 13 2.32 -4.99 45.04
C ALA A 13 2.00 -4.80 43.54
N THR A 14 0.86 -4.19 43.19
CA THR A 14 0.52 -3.95 41.78
C THR A 14 1.41 -2.88 41.13
N LEU A 15 1.80 -1.84 41.87
CA LEU A 15 2.73 -0.83 41.36
C LEU A 15 4.14 -1.41 41.13
N ALA A 16 4.60 -2.31 42.01
CA ALA A 16 5.89 -2.98 41.87
C ALA A 16 5.91 -3.94 40.67
N ILE A 17 4.82 -4.66 40.41
CA ILE A 17 4.69 -5.55 39.24
C ILE A 17 4.65 -4.74 37.93
N LEU A 18 3.92 -3.61 37.90
CA LEU A 18 3.90 -2.69 36.75
C LEU A 18 5.26 -2.07 36.50
N ALA A 19 5.96 -1.59 37.53
CA ALA A 19 7.30 -1.02 37.41
C ALA A 19 8.33 -2.05 36.92
N GLY A 20 8.25 -3.29 37.42
CA GLY A 20 9.09 -4.41 36.96
C GLY A 20 8.83 -4.78 35.50
N ALA A 21 7.57 -4.82 35.08
CA ALA A 21 7.20 -5.11 33.69
C ALA A 21 7.64 -4.01 32.72
N ILE A 22 7.53 -2.73 33.11
CA ILE A 22 7.98 -1.59 32.31
C ILE A 22 9.51 -1.59 32.17
N LEU A 23 10.26 -1.86 33.25
CA LEU A 23 11.72 -1.94 33.21
C LEU A 23 12.22 -3.15 32.39
N ALA A 24 11.52 -4.29 32.46
CA ALA A 24 11.83 -5.43 31.61
C ALA A 24 11.52 -5.16 30.13
N PHE A 25 10.41 -4.47 29.82
CA PHE A 25 10.05 -4.10 28.44
C PHE A 25 11.02 -3.08 27.84
N THR A 26 11.50 -2.09 28.60
CA THR A 26 12.50 -1.12 28.11
C THR A 26 13.86 -1.78 27.85
N ILE A 27 14.28 -2.76 28.66
CA ILE A 27 15.52 -3.52 28.39
C ILE A 27 15.32 -4.48 27.20
N TYR A 28 14.15 -5.10 27.07
CA TYR A 28 13.84 -6.00 25.96
C TYR A 28 13.77 -5.27 24.61
N VAL A 29 13.13 -4.10 24.55
CA VAL A 29 13.08 -3.28 23.32
C VAL A 29 14.41 -2.54 23.08
N GLY A 30 15.13 -2.17 24.13
CA GLY A 30 16.41 -1.45 24.04
C GLY A 30 17.61 -2.26 23.56
N ARG A 31 17.59 -3.60 23.65
CA ARG A 31 18.68 -4.45 23.12
C ARG A 31 18.67 -4.63 21.60
N ASN A 32 17.74 -3.99 20.88
CA ASN A 32 17.78 -3.91 19.42
C ASN A 32 18.51 -2.67 18.88
N ALA A 33 19.06 -1.81 19.73
CA ALA A 33 19.84 -0.64 19.32
C ALA A 33 21.35 -0.92 19.42
N GLY A 34 21.92 -1.54 18.39
CA GLY A 34 23.34 -1.87 18.33
C GLY A 34 23.82 -2.06 16.90
N GLY A 35 23.87 -0.98 16.13
CA GLY A 35 24.51 -0.95 14.83
C GLY A 35 24.61 0.49 14.33
N SER A 36 25.83 1.04 14.31
CA SER A 36 26.13 2.30 13.64
C SER A 36 25.55 2.31 12.22
N PRO A 37 25.03 3.46 11.74
CA PRO A 37 24.60 3.60 10.37
C PRO A 37 25.82 3.47 9.45
N GLY A 38 26.02 2.29 8.89
CA GLY A 38 26.80 2.15 7.68
C GLY A 38 26.09 2.98 6.61
N THR A 39 26.77 4.02 6.13
CA THR A 39 26.50 4.70 4.87
C THR A 39 26.62 3.69 3.72
N LEU A 40 25.64 2.80 3.61
CA LEU A 40 25.29 2.27 2.30
C LEU A 40 24.76 3.46 1.50
N PRO A 41 25.09 3.58 0.20
CA PRO A 41 24.43 4.57 -0.64
C PRO A 41 22.93 4.37 -0.46
N THR A 42 22.25 5.36 0.09
CA THR A 42 20.80 5.45 0.09
C THR A 42 20.35 5.16 -1.34
N PRO A 43 19.64 4.05 -1.63
CA PRO A 43 18.85 4.03 -2.85
C PRO A 43 17.81 5.11 -2.61
N SER A 44 18.10 6.32 -3.08
CA SER A 44 17.06 7.32 -3.28
C SER A 44 15.95 6.59 -4.02
N PRO A 45 14.70 6.53 -3.53
CA PRO A 45 13.59 6.18 -4.37
C PRO A 45 13.54 7.28 -5.43
N THR A 46 14.31 7.07 -6.49
CA THR A 46 14.21 7.80 -7.72
C THR A 46 12.91 7.29 -8.31
N SER A 47 11.81 7.85 -7.83
CA SER A 47 10.58 8.00 -8.59
C SER A 47 10.85 8.97 -9.76
N SER A 48 11.89 8.70 -10.56
CA SER A 48 11.80 9.05 -11.96
C SER A 48 10.80 8.09 -12.55
N PRO A 49 9.76 8.56 -13.27
CA PRO A 49 9.12 7.68 -14.21
C PRO A 49 10.22 7.22 -15.17
N THR A 50 10.66 5.97 -15.02
CA THR A 50 11.30 5.26 -16.12
C THR A 50 10.22 5.08 -17.18
N SER A 51 9.97 6.16 -17.92
CA SER A 51 9.30 6.17 -19.20
C SER A 51 10.23 5.44 -20.16
N GLY A 52 10.22 4.11 -20.13
CA GLY A 52 11.21 3.38 -20.91
C GLY A 52 11.12 1.86 -20.93
N VAL A 53 10.26 1.22 -20.13
CA VAL A 53 9.87 -0.16 -20.43
C VAL A 53 8.73 -0.07 -21.43
N THR A 54 9.07 0.07 -22.70
CA THR A 54 8.11 -0.11 -23.80
C THR A 54 7.71 -1.59 -23.74
N ALA A 55 6.52 -1.92 -23.26
CA ALA A 55 5.98 -3.22 -23.60
C ALA A 55 5.97 -3.32 -25.13
N SER A 56 6.42 -4.46 -25.66
CA SER A 56 6.23 -4.81 -27.06
C SER A 56 4.75 -5.12 -27.29
N CYS A 57 3.91 -4.13 -27.11
CA CYS A 57 2.52 -4.17 -27.51
C CYS A 57 2.36 -3.81 -28.98
N GLY A 58 3.45 -3.71 -29.73
CA GLY A 58 3.45 -3.31 -31.13
C GLY A 58 2.78 -1.96 -31.37
N SER A 59 2.28 -1.78 -32.59
CA SER A 59 1.58 -0.58 -33.04
C SER A 59 0.07 -0.66 -32.77
N LEU A 60 -0.33 -0.93 -31.52
CA LEU A 60 -1.74 -0.89 -31.13
C LEU A 60 -2.25 0.55 -31.02
N ASN A 61 -3.56 0.74 -31.19
CA ASN A 61 -4.19 2.05 -31.09
C ASN A 61 -4.38 2.44 -29.62
N PHE A 62 -3.51 3.31 -29.12
CA PHE A 62 -3.59 3.91 -27.79
C PHE A 62 -4.12 5.34 -27.88
N GLY A 63 -5.07 5.67 -27.00
CA GLY A 63 -5.55 7.04 -26.82
C GLY A 63 -4.69 7.85 -25.86
N ALA A 64 -5.18 9.02 -25.47
CA ALA A 64 -4.55 9.83 -24.42
C ALA A 64 -4.48 9.07 -23.08
N ALA A 65 -3.44 9.33 -22.30
CA ALA A 65 -3.26 8.73 -20.99
C ALA A 65 -4.41 9.11 -20.04
N LEU A 66 -4.91 8.12 -19.29
CA LEU A 66 -5.99 8.33 -18.33
C LEU A 66 -5.42 8.81 -16.98
N SER A 67 -5.98 9.89 -16.43
CA SER A 67 -5.59 10.38 -15.11
C SER A 67 -6.21 9.55 -13.98
N PRO A 68 -5.51 9.41 -12.83
CA PRO A 68 -6.09 8.88 -11.60
C PRO A 68 -7.35 9.64 -11.19
N THR A 69 -8.28 8.91 -10.56
CA THR A 69 -9.52 9.48 -10.04
C THR A 69 -9.30 9.92 -8.59
N ALA A 70 -9.37 11.23 -8.34
CA ALA A 70 -9.18 11.79 -7.00
C ALA A 70 -10.28 11.36 -5.99
N GLY A 71 -11.51 11.12 -6.44
CA GLY A 71 -12.66 10.91 -5.56
C GLY A 71 -12.70 9.58 -4.79
N ASN A 72 -11.96 8.55 -5.24
CA ASN A 72 -11.98 7.21 -4.64
C ASN A 72 -10.57 6.60 -4.48
N ALA A 73 -9.53 7.42 -4.52
CA ALA A 73 -8.14 7.03 -4.33
C ALA A 73 -7.98 6.11 -3.09
N GLY A 74 -7.47 4.90 -3.30
CA GLY A 74 -7.14 3.94 -2.25
C GLY A 74 -8.32 3.20 -1.64
N LYS A 75 -9.56 3.39 -2.14
CA LYS A 75 -10.70 2.58 -1.68
C LYS A 75 -10.49 1.11 -2.06
N LYS A 76 -10.67 0.20 -1.11
CA LYS A 76 -10.52 -1.26 -1.29
C LYS A 76 -11.84 -2.03 -1.36
N SER A 77 -12.98 -1.33 -1.40
CA SER A 77 -14.30 -1.94 -1.55
C SER A 77 -15.23 -1.07 -2.38
N PHE A 78 -16.08 -1.72 -3.17
CA PHE A 78 -17.12 -1.12 -4.00
C PHE A 78 -18.39 -1.96 -3.88
N SER A 79 -19.56 -1.32 -3.79
CA SER A 79 -20.85 -1.98 -3.57
C SER A 79 -21.42 -2.64 -4.84
N ALA A 80 -20.95 -2.24 -6.01
CA ALA A 80 -21.41 -2.73 -7.29
C ALA A 80 -20.29 -2.68 -8.34
N ALA A 81 -20.50 -3.37 -9.47
CA ALA A 81 -19.63 -3.27 -10.62
C ALA A 81 -19.63 -1.85 -11.21
N PRO A 82 -18.48 -1.36 -11.72
CA PRO A 82 -18.41 -0.02 -12.30
C PRO A 82 -19.17 0.06 -13.63
N PRO A 83 -19.75 1.22 -13.96
CA PRO A 83 -20.38 1.44 -15.26
C PRO A 83 -19.34 1.38 -16.39
N MET A 84 -19.80 1.07 -17.60
CA MET A 84 -18.95 1.01 -18.79
C MET A 84 -18.51 2.43 -19.19
N THR A 85 -17.22 2.73 -19.06
CA THR A 85 -16.67 4.09 -19.33
C THR A 85 -15.52 4.09 -20.31
N ILE A 86 -14.87 2.94 -20.54
CA ILE A 86 -13.79 2.82 -21.51
C ILE A 86 -14.34 2.76 -22.94
N ASN A 87 -13.54 3.25 -23.90
CA ASN A 87 -13.81 3.01 -25.31
C ASN A 87 -13.22 1.66 -25.72
N ALA A 88 -14.09 0.71 -26.10
CA ALA A 88 -13.70 -0.65 -26.45
C ALA A 88 -12.94 -0.78 -27.80
N ALA A 89 -12.86 0.30 -28.59
CA ALA A 89 -12.09 0.33 -29.83
C ALA A 89 -10.58 0.59 -29.60
N HIS A 90 -10.20 1.09 -28.43
CA HIS A 90 -8.81 1.38 -28.08
C HIS A 90 -8.20 0.29 -27.20
N HIS A 91 -6.88 0.18 -27.28
CA HIS A 91 -6.10 -0.64 -26.35
C HIS A 91 -5.65 0.21 -25.17
N PHE A 92 -5.41 -0.45 -24.05
CA PHE A 92 -4.90 0.22 -22.85
C PHE A 92 -3.53 -0.34 -22.50
N LEU A 93 -2.55 0.54 -22.41
CA LEU A 93 -1.24 0.22 -21.84
C LEU A 93 -1.30 0.52 -20.35
N VAL A 94 -0.94 -0.46 -19.54
CA VAL A 94 -0.91 -0.35 -18.08
C VAL A 94 0.48 -0.70 -17.60
N THR A 95 1.04 0.14 -16.74
CA THR A 95 2.30 -0.13 -16.05
C THR A 95 2.04 -0.33 -14.57
N ILE A 96 2.33 -1.52 -14.06
CA ILE A 96 2.32 -1.84 -12.64
C ILE A 96 3.74 -1.67 -12.12
N LYS A 97 3.92 -0.70 -11.22
CA LYS A 97 5.19 -0.45 -10.55
C LYS A 97 5.32 -1.41 -9.37
N THR A 98 6.38 -2.23 -9.34
CA THR A 98 6.66 -3.13 -8.21
C THR A 98 8.07 -2.88 -7.68
N ALA A 99 8.36 -3.34 -6.46
CA ALA A 99 9.71 -3.28 -5.89
C ALA A 99 10.77 -4.08 -6.67
N LYS A 100 10.34 -4.96 -7.58
CA LYS A 100 11.20 -5.79 -8.44
C LYS A 100 11.24 -5.32 -9.89
N GLY A 101 10.68 -4.14 -10.18
CA GLY A 101 10.64 -3.57 -11.51
C GLY A 101 9.22 -3.38 -12.03
N ASP A 102 9.14 -2.93 -13.28
CA ASP A 102 7.89 -2.59 -13.92
C ASP A 102 7.32 -3.78 -14.68
N ILE A 103 6.02 -4.01 -14.51
CA ILE A 103 5.26 -4.96 -15.33
C ILE A 103 4.35 -4.14 -16.24
N VAL A 104 4.51 -4.31 -17.54
CA VAL A 104 3.74 -3.56 -18.53
C VAL A 104 2.80 -4.51 -19.27
N LEU A 105 1.50 -4.19 -19.26
CA LEU A 105 0.43 -4.98 -19.83
C LEU A 105 -0.26 -4.20 -20.94
N CYS A 106 -0.74 -4.91 -21.95
CA CYS A 106 -1.65 -4.37 -22.94
C CYS A 106 -2.99 -5.09 -22.90
N LEU A 107 -4.03 -4.30 -22.67
CA LEU A 107 -5.39 -4.77 -22.51
C LEU A 107 -6.15 -4.53 -23.81
N ASP A 108 -6.80 -5.58 -24.30
CA ASP A 108 -7.67 -5.54 -25.46
C ASP A 108 -9.14 -5.68 -25.02
N PRO A 109 -9.92 -4.58 -25.03
CA PRO A 109 -11.33 -4.62 -24.70
C PRO A 109 -12.19 -5.41 -25.70
N LYS A 110 -11.70 -5.72 -26.91
CA LYS A 110 -12.47 -6.52 -27.87
C LYS A 110 -12.68 -7.95 -27.42
N LEU A 111 -11.71 -8.50 -26.67
CA LEU A 111 -11.80 -9.86 -26.13
C LEU A 111 -12.59 -9.91 -24.83
N ALA A 112 -12.46 -8.90 -23.96
CA ALA A 112 -13.08 -8.89 -22.63
C ALA A 112 -13.43 -7.47 -22.15
N PRO A 113 -14.47 -6.82 -22.72
CA PRO A 113 -14.74 -5.39 -22.49
C PRO A 113 -15.05 -5.08 -21.02
N ASN A 114 -15.84 -5.93 -20.36
CA ASN A 114 -16.21 -5.74 -18.95
C ASN A 114 -15.01 -5.87 -18.02
N THR A 115 -14.11 -6.82 -18.28
CA THR A 115 -12.92 -7.06 -17.47
C THR A 115 -11.94 -5.90 -17.60
N VAL A 116 -11.69 -5.43 -18.83
CA VAL A 116 -10.81 -4.28 -19.06
C VAL A 116 -11.39 -3.02 -18.43
N ASN A 117 -12.71 -2.80 -18.53
CA ASN A 117 -13.37 -1.68 -17.85
C ASN A 117 -13.19 -1.73 -16.34
N ASN A 118 -13.42 -2.90 -15.74
CA ASN A 118 -13.25 -3.08 -14.29
C ASN A 118 -11.80 -2.83 -13.86
N PHE A 119 -10.84 -3.39 -14.58
CA PHE A 119 -9.42 -3.20 -14.28
C PHE A 119 -9.00 -1.72 -14.38
N VAL A 120 -9.36 -1.05 -15.49
CA VAL A 120 -9.03 0.38 -15.70
C VAL A 120 -9.69 1.24 -14.62
N PHE A 121 -10.94 0.96 -14.28
CA PHE A 121 -11.63 1.67 -13.19
C PHE A 121 -10.89 1.49 -11.85
N LEU A 122 -10.58 0.26 -11.45
CA LEU A 122 -9.91 -0.01 -10.17
C LEU A 122 -8.50 0.58 -10.12
N ALA A 123 -7.72 0.45 -11.21
CA ALA A 123 -6.38 1.01 -11.31
C ALA A 123 -6.40 2.54 -11.18
N ARG A 124 -7.32 3.23 -11.85
CA ARG A 124 -7.46 4.70 -11.74
C ARG A 124 -7.89 5.16 -10.35
N ASN A 125 -8.59 4.32 -9.60
CA ASN A 125 -8.94 4.58 -8.19
C ASN A 125 -7.85 4.11 -7.21
N GLN A 126 -6.64 3.80 -7.68
CA GLN A 126 -5.51 3.38 -6.85
C GLN A 126 -5.80 2.15 -5.99
N PHE A 127 -6.70 1.28 -6.46
CA PHE A 127 -7.11 0.09 -5.72
C PHE A 127 -5.94 -0.89 -5.54
N TYR A 128 -5.04 -0.99 -6.53
CA TYR A 128 -3.92 -1.91 -6.51
C TYR A 128 -2.66 -1.34 -5.83
N ASP A 129 -2.68 -0.07 -5.43
CA ASP A 129 -1.55 0.57 -4.74
C ASP A 129 -1.45 0.02 -3.30
N GLY A 130 -0.23 -0.32 -2.86
CA GLY A 130 0.05 -0.90 -1.55
C GLY A 130 1.53 -1.10 -1.27
#